data_AF-A0A5C5YW65-F1
#
_entry.id   AF-A0A5C5YW65-F1
#
_cell.length_a   1.000
_cell.length_b   1.000
_cell.length_c   1.000
_cell.angle_alpha   90.00
_cell.angle_beta   90.00
_cell.angle_gamma   90.00
#
_symmetry.space_group_name_H-M   'P 1'
#
loop_
_entity.id
_entity.type
_entity.pdbx_description
1 polymer ?
#
loop_
_entity_poly.entity_id
_entity_poly.type
_entity_poly.pdbx_seq_one_letter_code
_entity_poly.pdbx_strand_id
1 'polypeptide(L)'
;MESNGKRLDCDGCTVYRKRAVALSPQVSLVTVLFGIAELESGGMAHWTANLIRFVLLASVVFSKNAVAAEPSPPNYAIGQWKAKLGSHDYAVRRNAHSWLLAKSNDDTERDVLMKQLGQGLFDADLEVRLQCQRLLDDIRQQAMDLQVARLRDANFDAAEVKLNGWTEFSRIVGDDSSSRDFYANLYDRYAARIDRMIEREASAEPSVKTRYHANHDSDVANRTYSIHSGDIIAWSLLLFADCLPKDRKLATKQTISLTSQRIMSSLSHSGLGPTPTKSDEVDVIARLVDQWLRGHSQSGNLNDQLKIAMRYRCTELAAELSVQILREPGFPPAWQATAMLAATALEPGLERFTAGPSDQVKGSKPNKIESSFDLDAVLLSRLSDSRTAYAWQLIPSRKATLHTLVCDVAMASLLHRRQIDPRLAGFEELQAHPWLLFRDHSLGFRDENSRMVAHHKARELIESLNVSERSGK
;
A
#
# COMPACT_ATOMS: atom_id res chain seq x y z
N MET A 1 14.12 -37.20 -47.32
CA MET A 1 14.20 -37.54 -45.89
C MET A 1 15.34 -36.70 -45.34
N GLU A 2 15.18 -35.65 -44.54
CA GLU A 2 14.08 -35.17 -43.70
C GLU A 2 13.85 -33.66 -43.93
N SER A 3 12.64 -33.24 -43.60
CA SER A 3 11.99 -32.00 -44.00
C SER A 3 12.37 -30.79 -43.12
N ASN A 4 12.85 -29.73 -43.77
CA ASN A 4 12.89 -28.38 -43.20
C ASN A 4 11.51 -27.72 -43.31
N GLY A 5 10.74 -27.78 -42.21
CA GLY A 5 9.47 -27.07 -42.08
C GLY A 5 9.69 -25.61 -41.71
N LYS A 6 9.78 -24.73 -42.71
CA LYS A 6 9.59 -23.29 -42.53
C LYS A 6 8.10 -23.02 -42.26
N ARG A 7 7.77 -22.59 -41.05
CA ARG A 7 6.46 -21.98 -40.75
C ARG A 7 6.50 -20.52 -41.22
N LEU A 8 5.65 -20.25 -42.21
CA LEU A 8 5.20 -18.91 -42.57
C LEU A 8 4.20 -18.48 -41.49
N ASP A 9 4.50 -17.39 -40.79
CA ASP A 9 3.54 -16.71 -39.93
C ASP A 9 2.54 -15.98 -40.82
N CYS A 10 1.32 -16.50 -40.84
CA CYS A 10 0.18 -15.88 -41.50
C CYS A 10 -0.48 -14.88 -40.56
N ASP A 11 -0.79 -13.71 -41.13
CA ASP A 11 -1.55 -12.62 -40.57
C ASP A 11 -2.79 -13.08 -39.78
N GLY A 12 -2.77 -12.80 -38.48
CA GLY A 12 -3.90 -12.97 -37.57
C GLY A 12 -4.54 -11.63 -37.23
N CYS A 13 -5.63 -11.31 -37.93
CA CYS A 13 -6.55 -10.20 -37.70
C CYS A 13 -6.72 -9.79 -36.22
N THR A 14 -6.21 -8.61 -35.86
CA THR A 14 -6.64 -7.89 -34.66
C THR A 14 -7.96 -7.20 -34.98
N VAL A 15 -9.08 -7.79 -34.55
CA VAL A 15 -10.38 -7.10 -34.52
C VAL A 15 -10.30 -5.99 -33.47
N TYR A 16 -10.06 -4.76 -33.94
CA TYR A 16 -10.22 -3.53 -33.16
C TYR A 16 -11.69 -3.37 -32.77
N ARG A 17 -12.08 -3.89 -31.60
CA ARG A 17 -13.35 -3.55 -30.98
C ARG A 17 -13.18 -2.20 -30.29
N LYS A 18 -13.41 -1.11 -31.03
CA LYS A 18 -13.62 0.23 -30.45
C LYS A 18 -14.81 0.15 -29.48
N ARG A 19 -14.54 0.03 -28.19
CA ARG A 19 -15.49 0.45 -27.16
C ARG A 19 -15.46 1.97 -27.15
N ALA A 20 -16.48 2.59 -27.71
CA ALA A 20 -16.80 3.97 -27.40
C ALA A 20 -17.15 4.02 -25.90
N VAL A 21 -16.22 4.54 -25.10
CA VAL A 21 -16.51 4.96 -23.74
C VAL A 21 -17.33 6.24 -23.87
N ALA A 22 -18.63 6.14 -23.64
CA ALA A 22 -19.46 7.32 -23.43
C ALA A 22 -19.00 7.97 -22.12
N LEU A 23 -18.19 9.02 -22.24
CA LEU A 23 -17.86 9.90 -21.13
C LEU A 23 -19.15 10.60 -20.69
N SER A 24 -19.56 10.33 -19.46
CA SER A 24 -20.55 11.13 -18.74
C SER A 24 -20.01 12.57 -18.60
N PRO A 25 -20.77 13.60 -18.98
CA PRO A 25 -20.31 14.98 -18.93
C PRO A 25 -20.80 15.65 -17.65
N GLN A 26 -20.34 15.23 -16.49
CA GLN A 26 -20.47 16.02 -15.26
C GLN A 26 -19.21 15.88 -14.42
N VAL A 27 -18.77 17.02 -13.86
CA VAL A 27 -17.58 17.23 -13.02
C VAL A 27 -16.27 17.51 -13.78
N SER A 28 -16.09 18.76 -14.21
CA SER A 28 -14.90 19.58 -13.90
C SER A 28 -14.98 20.93 -14.63
N LEU A 29 -15.62 21.91 -13.99
CA LEU A 29 -15.59 23.31 -14.43
C LEU A 29 -14.93 24.24 -13.40
N VAL A 30 -14.24 23.68 -12.39
CA VAL A 30 -13.66 24.48 -11.29
C VAL A 30 -12.12 24.57 -11.34
N THR A 31 -11.43 23.83 -12.21
CA THR A 31 -9.95 23.81 -12.24
C THR A 31 -9.31 24.65 -13.35
N VAL A 32 -9.92 25.76 -13.80
CA VAL A 32 -9.35 26.64 -14.84
C VAL A 32 -9.07 28.07 -14.36
N LEU A 33 -9.21 28.38 -13.06
CA LEU A 33 -9.07 29.76 -12.57
C LEU A 33 -7.79 30.12 -11.80
N PHE A 34 -6.75 29.29 -11.78
CA PHE A 34 -5.45 29.70 -11.26
C PHE A 34 -4.30 29.22 -12.14
N GLY A 35 -3.76 30.13 -12.96
CA GLY A 35 -2.56 29.86 -13.74
C GLY A 35 -2.34 30.81 -14.92
N ILE A 36 -2.43 32.13 -14.72
CA ILE A 36 -1.81 33.09 -15.66
C ILE A 36 -1.19 34.22 -14.83
N ALA A 37 0.05 33.99 -14.39
CA ALA A 37 1.00 35.05 -14.10
C ALA A 37 2.22 34.81 -15.00
N GLU A 38 2.78 35.90 -15.52
CA GLU A 38 3.90 36.00 -16.47
C GLU A 38 3.59 35.68 -17.95
N LEU A 39 3.33 36.74 -18.72
CA LEU A 39 4.13 37.03 -19.92
C LEU A 39 3.91 38.47 -20.40
N GLU A 40 5.04 39.13 -20.60
CA GLU A 40 5.23 40.49 -21.06
C GLU A 40 4.79 40.70 -22.52
N SER A 41 4.40 41.94 -22.79
CA SER A 41 4.46 42.64 -24.09
C SER A 41 4.06 41.88 -25.37
N GLY A 42 2.84 42.10 -25.86
CA GLY A 42 2.55 41.86 -27.27
C GLY A 42 1.09 41.84 -27.68
N GLY A 43 0.56 42.99 -28.13
CA GLY A 43 -0.49 43.05 -29.15
C GLY A 43 -1.96 42.98 -28.67
N MET A 44 -2.68 44.07 -28.91
CA MET A 44 -4.14 44.22 -28.73
C MET A 44 -5.01 43.15 -29.45
N ALA A 45 -4.43 42.36 -30.37
CA ALA A 45 -5.16 41.32 -31.10
C ALA A 45 -5.48 40.06 -30.26
N HIS A 46 -4.75 39.81 -29.16
CA HIS A 46 -4.97 38.59 -28.36
C HIS A 46 -6.13 38.72 -27.35
N TRP A 47 -6.51 39.96 -26.99
CA TRP A 47 -7.58 40.24 -26.04
C TRP A 47 -8.98 40.00 -26.64
N THR A 48 -9.18 40.31 -27.92
CA THR A 48 -10.49 40.14 -28.59
C THR A 48 -10.83 38.66 -28.80
N ALA A 49 -9.85 37.82 -29.14
CA ALA A 49 -10.05 36.38 -29.32
C ALA A 49 -10.42 35.66 -28.01
N ASN A 50 -9.81 36.06 -26.89
CA ASN A 50 -10.13 35.50 -25.57
C ASN A 50 -11.50 35.98 -25.06
N LEU A 51 -11.88 37.24 -25.31
CA LEU A 51 -13.20 37.75 -24.96
C LEU A 51 -14.33 37.03 -25.74
N ILE A 52 -14.14 36.79 -27.05
CA ILE A 52 -15.11 36.05 -27.87
C ILE A 52 -15.24 34.60 -27.40
N ARG A 53 -14.12 33.93 -27.05
CA ARG A 53 -14.17 32.58 -26.47
C ARG A 53 -14.89 32.56 -25.12
N PHE A 54 -14.69 33.58 -24.28
CA PHE A 54 -15.37 33.69 -22.99
C PHE A 54 -16.87 33.93 -23.15
N VAL A 55 -17.28 34.81 -24.08
CA VAL A 55 -18.68 35.08 -24.38
C VAL A 55 -19.38 33.86 -25.00
N LEU A 56 -18.71 33.13 -25.90
CA LEU A 56 -19.25 31.90 -26.49
C LEU A 56 -19.33 30.74 -25.47
N LEU A 57 -18.35 30.60 -24.58
CA LEU A 57 -18.43 29.62 -23.48
C LEU A 57 -19.52 29.98 -22.47
N ALA A 58 -19.64 31.26 -22.10
CA ALA A 58 -20.70 31.73 -21.21
C ALA A 58 -22.10 31.54 -21.81
N SER A 59 -22.28 31.76 -23.12
CA SER A 59 -23.57 31.52 -23.79
C SER A 59 -23.90 30.04 -23.95
N VAL A 60 -22.93 29.14 -24.13
CA VAL A 60 -23.20 27.67 -24.11
C VAL A 60 -23.56 27.16 -22.71
N VAL A 61 -22.96 27.73 -21.65
CA VAL A 61 -23.32 27.39 -20.26
C VAL A 61 -24.69 27.96 -19.88
N PHE A 62 -25.02 29.19 -20.30
CA PHE A 62 -26.35 29.77 -20.04
C PHE A 62 -27.46 29.14 -20.88
N SER A 63 -27.22 28.74 -22.14
CA SER A 63 -28.22 28.06 -22.96
C SER A 63 -28.56 26.65 -22.49
N LYS A 64 -27.68 25.97 -21.73
CA LYS A 64 -28.01 24.70 -21.07
C LYS A 64 -28.82 24.87 -19.77
N ASN A 65 -28.79 26.06 -19.16
CA ASN A 65 -29.56 26.37 -17.95
C ASN A 65 -30.87 27.11 -18.23
N ALA A 66 -31.13 27.52 -19.48
CA ALA A 66 -32.44 28.02 -19.92
C ALA A 66 -33.42 26.88 -20.26
N VAL A 67 -33.37 25.77 -19.53
CA VAL A 67 -34.52 24.88 -19.39
C VAL A 67 -35.50 25.66 -18.53
N ALA A 68 -36.61 26.13 -19.13
CA ALA A 68 -37.68 26.82 -18.42
C ALA A 68 -37.92 26.13 -17.08
N ALA A 69 -37.83 26.87 -15.98
CA ALA A 69 -38.01 26.34 -14.64
C ALA A 69 -39.32 25.55 -14.61
N GLU A 70 -39.22 24.22 -14.68
CA GLU A 70 -40.40 23.36 -14.64
C GLU A 70 -41.09 23.65 -13.31
N PRO A 71 -42.42 23.84 -13.31
CA PRO A 71 -43.16 24.12 -12.09
C PRO A 71 -42.81 23.05 -11.06
N SER A 72 -42.44 23.48 -9.85
CA SER A 72 -42.06 22.58 -8.76
C SER A 72 -43.07 21.44 -8.70
N PRO A 73 -42.63 20.18 -8.84
CA PRO A 73 -43.56 19.09 -9.02
C PRO A 73 -44.48 18.98 -7.80
N PRO A 74 -45.76 18.62 -7.98
CA PRO A 74 -46.71 18.46 -6.88
C PRO A 74 -46.13 17.50 -5.82
N ASN A 75 -46.43 17.76 -4.53
CA ASN A 75 -45.98 16.93 -3.41
C ASN A 75 -46.74 15.59 -3.41
N TYR A 76 -46.38 14.72 -4.35
CA TYR A 76 -46.94 13.38 -4.46
C TYR A 76 -46.25 12.44 -3.47
N ALA A 77 -47.01 11.50 -2.91
CA ALA A 77 -46.45 10.43 -2.10
C ALA A 77 -45.54 9.52 -2.94
N ILE A 78 -44.54 8.87 -2.34
CA ILE A 78 -43.58 7.99 -3.03
C ILE A 78 -44.30 6.93 -3.88
N GLY A 79 -45.40 6.35 -3.40
CA GLY A 79 -46.18 5.37 -4.15
C GLY A 79 -46.80 5.91 -5.46
N GLN A 80 -47.13 7.19 -5.52
CA GLN A 80 -47.64 7.83 -6.73
C GLN A 80 -46.53 8.06 -7.77
N TRP A 81 -45.34 8.43 -7.32
CA TRP A 81 -44.15 8.51 -8.18
C TRP A 81 -43.71 7.14 -8.69
N LYS A 82 -43.80 6.10 -7.85
CA LYS A 82 -43.58 4.71 -8.28
C LYS A 82 -44.52 4.34 -9.44
N ALA A 83 -45.81 4.66 -9.35
CA ALA A 83 -46.76 4.40 -10.44
C ALA A 83 -46.39 5.14 -11.74
N LYS A 84 -45.82 6.35 -11.63
CA LYS A 84 -45.35 7.12 -12.79
C LYS A 84 -44.10 6.54 -13.47
N LEU A 85 -43.35 5.64 -12.82
CA LEU A 85 -42.26 4.90 -13.47
C LEU A 85 -42.77 3.95 -14.57
N GLY A 86 -44.04 3.53 -14.54
CA GLY A 86 -44.70 2.75 -15.58
C GLY A 86 -45.44 3.59 -16.64
N SER A 87 -45.33 4.93 -16.59
CA SER A 87 -46.03 5.79 -17.55
C SER A 87 -45.58 5.49 -18.99
N HIS A 88 -46.49 5.54 -19.96
CA HIS A 88 -46.11 5.42 -21.38
C HIS A 88 -45.27 6.60 -21.87
N ASP A 89 -45.38 7.77 -21.23
CA ASP A 89 -44.58 8.95 -21.55
C ASP A 89 -43.17 8.86 -20.93
N TYR A 90 -42.15 8.89 -21.80
CA TYR A 90 -40.75 8.85 -21.39
C TYR A 90 -40.35 10.04 -20.48
N ALA A 91 -40.88 11.24 -20.74
CA ALA A 91 -40.57 12.42 -19.94
C ALA A 91 -41.10 12.26 -18.50
N VAL A 92 -42.33 11.73 -18.36
CA VAL A 92 -42.92 11.43 -17.04
C VAL A 92 -42.09 10.38 -16.28
N ARG A 93 -41.65 9.32 -16.96
CA ARG A 93 -40.78 8.29 -16.35
C ARG A 93 -39.45 8.89 -15.88
N ARG A 94 -38.80 9.69 -16.73
CA ARG A 94 -37.52 10.33 -16.41
C ARG A 94 -37.64 11.30 -15.24
N ASN A 95 -38.71 12.11 -15.19
CA ASN A 95 -38.96 13.04 -14.09
C ASN A 95 -39.26 12.30 -12.79
N ALA A 96 -40.05 11.22 -12.84
CA ALA A 96 -40.29 10.36 -11.68
C ALA A 96 -38.99 9.74 -11.16
N HIS A 97 -38.14 9.23 -12.06
CA HIS A 97 -36.84 8.67 -11.71
C HIS A 97 -35.93 9.72 -11.05
N SER A 98 -35.78 10.89 -11.66
CA SER A 98 -34.94 11.97 -11.13
C SER A 98 -35.44 12.48 -9.77
N TRP A 99 -36.75 12.58 -9.58
CA TRP A 99 -37.33 13.02 -8.32
C TRP A 99 -37.07 12.00 -7.21
N LEU A 100 -37.30 10.70 -7.48
CA LEU A 100 -37.07 9.64 -6.49
C LEU A 100 -35.59 9.53 -6.12
N LEU A 101 -34.67 9.69 -7.08
CA LEU A 101 -33.23 9.74 -6.82
C LEU A 101 -32.80 11.00 -6.04
N ALA A 102 -33.44 12.14 -6.26
CA ALA A 102 -33.18 13.32 -5.43
C ALA A 102 -33.66 13.12 -3.98
N LYS A 103 -34.75 12.37 -3.80
CA LYS A 103 -35.33 12.04 -2.50
C LYS A 103 -34.45 11.09 -1.67
N SER A 104 -33.65 10.23 -2.30
CA SER A 104 -32.72 9.32 -1.59
C SER A 104 -31.52 9.99 -0.94
N ASN A 105 -31.35 11.31 -1.09
CA ASN A 105 -30.30 12.06 -0.38
C ASN A 105 -30.53 12.13 1.13
N ASP A 106 -31.78 12.01 1.60
CA ASP A 106 -32.11 11.91 3.02
C ASP A 106 -31.98 10.45 3.47
N ASP A 107 -31.12 10.17 4.45
CA ASP A 107 -30.85 8.83 4.95
C ASP A 107 -32.13 8.14 5.48
N THR A 108 -33.06 8.88 6.09
CA THR A 108 -34.31 8.32 6.64
C THR A 108 -35.32 7.99 5.55
N GLU A 109 -35.44 8.84 4.53
CA GLU A 109 -36.35 8.62 3.41
C GLU A 109 -35.83 7.56 2.46
N ARG A 110 -34.50 7.40 2.34
CA ARG A 110 -33.86 6.39 1.51
C ARG A 110 -34.28 4.97 1.91
N ASP A 111 -34.32 4.64 3.19
CA ASP A 111 -34.68 3.28 3.64
C ASP A 111 -36.15 2.95 3.31
N VAL A 112 -37.05 3.91 3.51
CA VAL A 112 -38.47 3.79 3.14
C VAL A 112 -38.62 3.63 1.62
N LEU A 113 -37.90 4.44 0.85
CA LEU A 113 -37.88 4.40 -0.60
C LEU A 113 -37.35 3.05 -1.12
N MET A 114 -36.21 2.58 -0.61
CA MET A 114 -35.63 1.29 -1.00
C MET A 114 -36.59 0.12 -0.73
N LYS A 115 -37.30 0.14 0.41
CA LYS A 115 -38.33 -0.87 0.71
C LYS A 115 -39.49 -0.84 -0.28
N GLN A 116 -39.98 0.34 -0.65
CA GLN A 116 -41.07 0.49 -1.62
C GLN A 116 -40.66 0.12 -3.05
N LEU A 117 -39.45 0.50 -3.47
CA LEU A 117 -38.89 0.10 -4.76
C LEU A 117 -38.63 -1.41 -4.82
N GLY A 118 -38.22 -2.02 -3.71
CA GLY A 118 -38.08 -3.47 -3.58
C GLY A 118 -39.41 -4.21 -3.83
N GLN A 119 -40.54 -3.66 -3.38
CA GLN A 119 -41.87 -4.19 -3.71
C GLN A 119 -42.18 -4.03 -5.21
N GLY A 120 -41.70 -2.95 -5.84
CA GLY A 120 -41.84 -2.71 -7.28
C GLY A 120 -41.12 -3.73 -8.18
N LEU A 121 -40.14 -4.47 -7.66
CA LEU A 121 -39.51 -5.58 -8.38
C LEU A 121 -40.48 -6.74 -8.67
N PHE A 122 -41.61 -6.80 -7.96
CA PHE A 122 -42.67 -7.80 -8.15
C PHE A 122 -43.93 -7.22 -8.80
N ASP A 123 -43.85 -6.01 -9.36
CA ASP A 123 -44.98 -5.38 -10.05
C ASP A 123 -45.42 -6.20 -11.27
N ALA A 124 -46.69 -6.09 -11.69
CA ALA A 124 -47.19 -6.80 -12.86
C ALA A 124 -46.56 -6.26 -14.16
N ASP A 125 -46.32 -4.95 -14.23
CA ASP A 125 -45.71 -4.29 -15.38
C ASP A 125 -44.18 -4.51 -15.43
N LEU A 126 -43.69 -4.99 -16.58
CA LEU A 126 -42.27 -5.21 -16.82
C LEU A 126 -41.46 -3.92 -16.77
N GLU A 127 -41.99 -2.81 -17.30
CA GLU A 127 -41.29 -1.52 -17.30
C GLU A 127 -41.10 -1.03 -15.86
N VAL A 128 -42.14 -1.14 -15.01
CA VAL A 128 -42.04 -0.80 -13.59
C VAL A 128 -40.95 -1.63 -12.90
N ARG A 129 -40.90 -2.96 -13.14
CA ARG A 129 -39.85 -3.81 -12.55
C ARG A 129 -38.44 -3.37 -12.96
N LEU A 130 -38.23 -3.11 -14.25
CA LEU A 130 -36.94 -2.68 -14.79
C LEU A 130 -36.51 -1.31 -14.25
N GLN A 131 -37.43 -0.35 -14.19
CA GLN A 131 -37.16 0.99 -13.65
C GLN A 131 -36.91 0.95 -12.14
N CYS A 132 -37.63 0.13 -11.38
CA CYS A 132 -37.37 -0.06 -9.96
C CYS A 132 -35.98 -0.66 -9.71
N GLN A 133 -35.56 -1.66 -10.51
CA GLN A 133 -34.22 -2.25 -10.40
C GLN A 133 -33.12 -1.22 -10.69
N ARG A 134 -33.24 -0.49 -11.80
CA ARG A 134 -32.28 0.56 -12.17
C ARG A 134 -32.17 1.63 -11.10
N LEU A 135 -33.31 2.13 -10.61
CA LEU A 135 -33.34 3.14 -9.58
C LEU A 135 -32.75 2.64 -8.25
N LEU A 136 -32.98 1.37 -7.88
CA LEU A 136 -32.33 0.77 -6.71
C LEU A 136 -30.80 0.72 -6.87
N ASP A 137 -30.31 0.38 -8.05
CA ASP A 137 -28.88 0.35 -8.32
C ASP A 137 -28.28 1.77 -8.31
N ASP A 138 -28.97 2.76 -8.89
CA ASP A 138 -28.56 4.16 -8.87
C ASP A 138 -28.56 4.74 -7.44
N ILE A 139 -29.58 4.43 -6.62
CA ILE A 139 -29.63 4.86 -5.21
C ILE A 139 -28.47 4.26 -4.41
N ARG A 140 -28.16 2.97 -4.63
CA ARG A 140 -27.02 2.31 -3.97
C ARG A 140 -25.69 2.95 -4.37
N GLN A 141 -25.51 3.19 -5.67
CA GLN A 141 -24.31 3.85 -6.18
C GLN A 141 -24.17 5.27 -5.60
N GLN A 142 -25.25 6.06 -5.60
CA GLN A 142 -25.25 7.41 -5.04
C GLN A 142 -24.96 7.42 -3.53
N ALA A 143 -25.53 6.47 -2.77
CA ALA A 143 -25.25 6.34 -1.36
C ALA A 143 -23.77 5.99 -1.11
N MET A 144 -23.21 5.09 -1.92
CA MET A 144 -21.79 4.73 -1.88
C MET A 144 -20.90 5.94 -2.21
N ASP A 145 -21.18 6.66 -3.29
CA ASP A 145 -20.44 7.85 -3.71
C ASP A 145 -20.46 8.93 -2.63
N LEU A 146 -21.60 9.11 -1.94
CA LEU A 146 -21.71 10.02 -0.80
C LEU A 146 -20.84 9.59 0.37
N GLN A 147 -20.78 8.29 0.69
CA GLN A 147 -19.91 7.80 1.75
C GLN A 147 -18.42 7.95 1.38
N VAL A 148 -18.05 7.71 0.12
CA VAL A 148 -16.69 7.97 -0.37
C VAL A 148 -16.35 9.46 -0.29
N ALA A 149 -17.28 10.35 -0.65
CA ALA A 149 -17.09 11.79 -0.54
C ALA A 149 -16.93 12.23 0.93
N ARG A 150 -17.77 11.71 1.84
CA ARG A 150 -17.64 11.92 3.30
C ARG A 150 -16.30 11.42 3.82
N LEU A 151 -15.83 10.27 3.33
CA LEU A 151 -14.54 9.74 3.71
C LEU A 151 -13.40 10.67 3.29
N ARG A 152 -13.47 11.33 2.13
CA ARG A 152 -12.46 12.32 1.70
C ARG A 152 -12.57 13.69 2.42
N ASP A 153 -13.69 13.99 3.07
CA ASP A 153 -13.86 15.27 3.78
C ASP A 153 -13.17 15.25 5.15
N ALA A 154 -12.07 15.99 5.28
CA ALA A 154 -11.29 16.11 6.50
C ALA A 154 -12.10 16.60 7.73
N ASN A 155 -13.23 17.28 7.52
CA ASN A 155 -14.09 17.76 8.60
C ASN A 155 -15.12 16.72 9.07
N PHE A 156 -15.34 15.67 8.29
CA PHE A 156 -16.27 14.60 8.64
C PHE A 156 -15.60 13.58 9.56
N ASP A 157 -16.31 13.13 10.59
CA ASP A 157 -15.80 12.10 11.50
C ASP A 157 -15.64 10.77 10.77
N ALA A 158 -14.41 10.25 10.76
CA ALA A 158 -14.09 8.98 10.11
C ALA A 158 -14.85 7.79 10.73
N ALA A 159 -15.25 7.87 12.00
CA ALA A 159 -16.02 6.82 12.67
C ALA A 159 -17.49 6.74 12.20
N GLU A 160 -18.03 7.82 11.63
CA GLU A 160 -19.41 7.86 11.11
C GLU A 160 -19.53 7.33 9.67
N VAL A 161 -18.41 7.08 8.99
CA VAL A 161 -18.38 6.58 7.61
C VAL A 161 -18.84 5.13 7.57
N LYS A 162 -19.90 4.87 6.79
CA LYS A 162 -20.54 3.55 6.65
C LYS A 162 -20.06 2.82 5.39
N LEU A 163 -18.75 2.79 5.15
CA LEU A 163 -18.15 1.99 4.08
C LEU A 163 -17.72 0.62 4.61
N ASN A 164 -18.08 -0.43 3.89
CA ASN A 164 -17.73 -1.80 4.28
C ASN A 164 -16.21 -1.98 4.28
N GLY A 165 -15.64 -2.40 5.41
CA GLY A 165 -14.21 -2.64 5.54
C GLY A 165 -13.41 -1.41 5.97
N TRP A 166 -14.03 -0.23 6.08
CA TRP A 166 -13.32 1.00 6.49
C TRP A 166 -12.82 0.88 7.93
N THR A 167 -13.66 0.41 8.86
CA THR A 167 -13.29 0.23 10.27
C THR A 167 -12.10 -0.72 10.44
N GLU A 168 -12.09 -1.82 9.68
CA GLU A 168 -11.00 -2.79 9.70
C GLU A 168 -9.73 -2.20 9.09
N PHE A 169 -9.85 -1.44 8.01
CA PHE A 169 -8.72 -0.79 7.34
C PHE A 169 -8.11 0.31 8.21
N SER A 170 -8.93 1.19 8.78
CA SER A 170 -8.48 2.28 9.64
C SER A 170 -7.85 1.78 10.94
N ARG A 171 -8.30 0.64 11.47
CA ARG A 171 -7.62 -0.04 12.58
C ARG A 171 -6.21 -0.52 12.23
N ILE A 172 -5.96 -0.87 10.97
CA ILE A 172 -4.67 -1.39 10.49
C ILE A 172 -3.72 -0.25 10.11
N VAL A 173 -4.22 0.74 9.37
CA VAL A 173 -3.40 1.79 8.75
C VAL A 173 -3.48 3.11 9.52
N GLY A 174 -4.58 3.35 10.24
CA GLY A 174 -4.93 4.65 10.81
C GLY A 174 -6.04 5.35 10.03
N ASP A 175 -6.52 6.46 10.58
CA ASP A 175 -7.66 7.25 10.09
C ASP A 175 -7.26 8.66 9.60
N ASP A 176 -5.97 8.90 9.39
CA ASP A 176 -5.47 10.17 8.85
C ASP A 176 -5.95 10.44 7.41
N SER A 177 -5.84 11.70 6.96
CA SER A 177 -6.30 12.13 5.63
C SER A 177 -5.73 11.28 4.49
N SER A 178 -4.45 10.89 4.56
CA SER A 178 -3.82 10.06 3.53
C SER A 178 -4.42 8.65 3.51
N SER A 179 -4.65 8.05 4.67
CA SER A 179 -5.32 6.75 4.80
C SER A 179 -6.77 6.79 4.29
N ARG A 180 -7.51 7.86 4.59
CA ARG A 180 -8.89 8.09 4.14
C ARG A 180 -8.98 8.21 2.61
N ASP A 181 -8.17 9.08 2.01
CA ASP A 181 -8.11 9.26 0.56
C ASP A 181 -7.66 7.98 -0.15
N PHE A 182 -6.68 7.29 0.42
CA PHE A 182 -6.18 6.04 -0.12
C PHE A 182 -7.26 4.95 -0.12
N TYR A 183 -8.00 4.80 0.99
CA TYR A 183 -9.08 3.83 1.07
C TYR A 183 -10.24 4.18 0.15
N ALA A 184 -10.60 5.46 0.02
CA ALA A 184 -11.59 5.91 -0.96
C ALA A 184 -11.21 5.44 -2.38
N ASN A 185 -9.95 5.62 -2.80
CA ASN A 185 -9.46 5.14 -4.10
C ASN A 185 -9.46 3.60 -4.22
N LEU A 186 -9.14 2.91 -3.11
CA LEU A 186 -9.19 1.45 -3.03
C LEU A 186 -10.63 0.93 -3.21
N TYR A 187 -11.59 1.55 -2.53
CA TYR A 187 -12.98 1.19 -2.58
C TYR A 187 -13.61 1.53 -3.93
N ASP A 188 -13.36 2.72 -4.48
CA ASP A 188 -13.82 3.12 -5.83
C ASP A 188 -13.44 2.07 -6.90
N ARG A 189 -12.26 1.47 -6.79
CA ARG A 189 -11.77 0.47 -7.74
C ARG A 189 -12.23 -0.96 -7.45
N TYR A 190 -12.43 -1.30 -6.17
CA TYR A 190 -12.60 -2.69 -5.72
C TYR A 190 -13.77 -2.93 -4.75
N ALA A 191 -14.77 -2.04 -4.67
CA ALA A 191 -15.93 -2.12 -3.78
C ALA A 191 -16.53 -3.53 -3.69
N ALA A 192 -16.99 -4.08 -4.81
CA ALA A 192 -17.61 -5.41 -4.87
C ALA A 192 -16.68 -6.57 -4.41
N ARG A 193 -15.37 -6.37 -4.40
CA ARG A 193 -14.42 -7.37 -3.87
C ARG A 193 -14.22 -7.20 -2.37
N ILE A 194 -14.13 -5.96 -1.89
CA ILE A 194 -14.05 -5.64 -0.46
C ILE A 194 -15.33 -6.10 0.24
N ASP A 195 -16.51 -5.78 -0.31
CA ASP A 195 -17.80 -6.18 0.25
C ASP A 195 -17.87 -7.70 0.44
N ARG A 196 -17.54 -8.47 -0.61
CA ARG A 196 -17.51 -9.95 -0.54
C ARG A 196 -16.50 -10.49 0.46
N MET A 197 -15.38 -9.81 0.68
CA MET A 197 -14.39 -10.22 1.67
C MET A 197 -14.92 -10.04 3.09
N ILE A 198 -15.51 -8.87 3.38
CA ILE A 198 -16.08 -8.54 4.70
C ILE A 198 -17.33 -9.38 4.98
N GLU A 199 -18.23 -9.54 4.02
CA GLU A 199 -19.42 -10.40 4.15
C GLU A 199 -19.06 -11.86 4.44
N ARG A 200 -18.00 -12.39 3.82
CA ARG A 200 -17.51 -13.75 4.07
C ARG A 200 -17.02 -13.92 5.51
N GLU A 201 -16.42 -12.89 6.08
CA GLU A 201 -15.97 -12.87 7.48
C GLU A 201 -17.16 -12.80 8.44
N ALA A 202 -18.14 -11.94 8.16
CA ALA A 202 -19.36 -11.82 8.97
C ALA A 202 -20.24 -13.08 8.91
N SER A 203 -20.28 -13.76 7.76
CA SER A 203 -21.13 -14.94 7.51
C SER A 203 -20.49 -16.27 7.88
N ALA A 204 -19.33 -16.28 8.55
CA ALA A 204 -18.57 -17.47 8.91
C ALA A 204 -19.25 -18.35 9.99
N GLU A 205 -20.56 -18.61 9.86
CA GLU A 205 -21.18 -19.72 10.56
C GLU A 205 -20.55 -21.04 10.10
N PRO A 206 -20.17 -21.94 11.02
CA PRO A 206 -19.37 -23.14 10.74
C PRO A 206 -20.09 -24.26 9.95
N SER A 207 -21.18 -23.97 9.23
CA SER A 207 -22.01 -25.00 8.58
C SER A 207 -21.46 -25.51 7.23
N VAL A 208 -20.59 -26.52 7.29
CA VAL A 208 -20.48 -27.76 6.47
C VAL A 208 -20.38 -27.69 4.92
N LYS A 209 -20.61 -26.59 4.20
CA LYS A 209 -20.54 -26.56 2.71
C LYS A 209 -19.22 -26.02 2.12
N THR A 210 -18.11 -26.22 2.80
CA THR A 210 -16.77 -25.65 2.51
C THR A 210 -15.96 -26.38 1.42
N ARG A 211 -16.58 -26.88 0.33
CA ARG A 211 -15.83 -27.45 -0.81
C ARG A 211 -15.83 -26.58 -2.07
N TYR A 212 -16.81 -25.70 -2.26
CA TYR A 212 -16.85 -24.83 -3.45
C TYR A 212 -15.96 -23.58 -3.33
N HIS A 213 -15.48 -23.24 -2.13
CA HIS A 213 -14.71 -22.01 -1.90
C HIS A 213 -13.19 -22.15 -2.12
N ALA A 214 -12.66 -23.37 -2.14
CA ALA A 214 -11.24 -23.62 -2.40
C ALA A 214 -10.81 -23.19 -3.83
N ASN A 215 -11.73 -23.19 -4.79
CA ASN A 215 -11.46 -22.81 -6.17
C ASN A 215 -11.44 -21.29 -6.41
N HIS A 216 -11.88 -20.45 -5.46
CA HIS A 216 -11.80 -18.99 -5.59
C HIS A 216 -10.57 -18.40 -4.91
N ASP A 217 -10.09 -19.01 -3.83
CA ASP A 217 -8.80 -18.61 -3.23
C ASP A 217 -7.62 -18.90 -4.18
N SER A 218 -7.75 -19.91 -5.07
CA SER A 218 -6.73 -20.21 -6.09
C SER A 218 -6.62 -19.11 -7.16
N ASP A 219 -7.72 -18.48 -7.56
CA ASP A 219 -7.73 -17.37 -8.53
C ASP A 219 -7.06 -16.11 -7.96
N VAL A 220 -7.29 -15.82 -6.68
CA VAL A 220 -6.62 -14.69 -6.00
C VAL A 220 -5.13 -14.97 -5.87
N ALA A 221 -4.75 -16.17 -5.42
CA ALA A 221 -3.36 -16.55 -5.26
C ALA A 221 -2.61 -16.56 -6.60
N ASN A 222 -3.23 -17.06 -7.68
CA ASN A 222 -2.59 -17.10 -9.00
C ASN A 222 -2.38 -15.72 -9.62
N ARG A 223 -3.15 -14.72 -9.19
CA ARG A 223 -2.98 -13.34 -9.64
C ARG A 223 -1.87 -12.59 -8.91
N THR A 224 -1.32 -13.07 -7.80
CA THR A 224 -0.29 -12.33 -7.04
C THR A 224 0.93 -11.97 -7.91
N TYR A 225 1.37 -12.87 -8.79
CA TYR A 225 2.49 -12.60 -9.71
C TYR A 225 2.10 -11.72 -10.92
N SER A 226 0.81 -11.45 -11.12
CA SER A 226 0.31 -10.62 -12.23
C SER A 226 0.10 -9.15 -11.82
N ILE A 227 0.24 -8.83 -10.53
CA ILE A 227 0.07 -7.46 -10.06
C ILE A 227 1.32 -6.68 -10.44
N HIS A 228 1.16 -5.66 -11.28
CA HIS A 228 2.24 -4.76 -11.63
C HIS A 228 2.76 -4.04 -10.37
N SER A 229 4.07 -3.86 -10.21
CA SER A 229 4.67 -3.20 -9.02
C SER A 229 4.17 -1.78 -8.79
N GLY A 230 3.85 -1.06 -9.87
CA GLY A 230 3.21 0.26 -9.82
C GLY A 230 1.72 0.28 -9.50
N ASP A 231 1.03 -0.88 -9.43
CA ASP A 231 -0.40 -0.94 -9.07
C ASP A 231 -0.57 -1.04 -7.55
N ILE A 232 -0.33 0.09 -6.88
CA ILE A 232 -0.31 0.19 -5.42
C ILE A 232 -1.68 -0.14 -4.80
N ILE A 233 -2.77 0.21 -5.48
CA ILE A 233 -4.13 -0.08 -5.03
C ILE A 233 -4.41 -1.59 -5.07
N ALA A 234 -4.01 -2.30 -6.13
CA ALA A 234 -4.15 -3.74 -6.19
C ALA A 234 -3.30 -4.48 -5.13
N TRP A 235 -2.07 -4.01 -4.89
CA TRP A 235 -1.22 -4.52 -3.82
C TRP A 235 -1.84 -4.30 -2.44
N SER A 236 -2.41 -3.13 -2.21
CA SER A 236 -3.06 -2.80 -0.93
C SER A 236 -4.29 -3.65 -0.67
N LEU A 237 -5.11 -3.92 -1.70
CA LEU A 237 -6.21 -4.86 -1.57
C LEU A 237 -5.73 -6.25 -1.15
N LEU A 238 -4.64 -6.73 -1.75
CA LEU A 238 -4.06 -8.03 -1.44
C LEU A 238 -3.53 -8.10 0.00
N LEU A 239 -2.76 -7.09 0.43
CA LEU A 239 -2.23 -6.99 1.78
C LEU A 239 -3.35 -6.86 2.82
N PHE A 240 -4.32 -5.98 2.56
CA PHE A 240 -5.48 -5.78 3.43
C PHE A 240 -6.30 -7.07 3.58
N ALA A 241 -6.58 -7.76 2.48
CA ALA A 241 -7.30 -9.03 2.50
C ALA A 241 -6.63 -10.09 3.36
N ASP A 242 -5.29 -10.14 3.36
CA ASP A 242 -4.54 -11.11 4.15
C ASP A 242 -4.40 -10.67 5.63
N CYS A 243 -4.53 -9.37 5.92
CA CYS A 243 -4.54 -8.83 7.28
C CYS A 243 -5.88 -9.01 8.03
N LEU A 244 -6.98 -9.23 7.31
CA LEU A 244 -8.28 -9.47 7.94
C LEU A 244 -8.22 -10.71 8.85
N PRO A 245 -8.77 -10.65 10.07
CA PRO A 245 -8.68 -11.75 11.02
C PRO A 245 -9.45 -12.97 10.50
N LYS A 246 -8.71 -13.92 9.93
CA LYS A 246 -9.25 -15.26 9.64
C LYS A 246 -9.60 -15.88 10.98
N ASP A 247 -10.87 -16.24 11.16
CA ASP A 247 -11.46 -16.75 12.39
C ASP A 247 -10.52 -17.80 13.05
N ARG A 248 -9.71 -17.32 14.01
CA ARG A 248 -8.44 -17.98 14.41
C ARG A 248 -8.67 -19.33 15.09
N LYS A 249 -9.90 -19.63 15.47
CA LYS A 249 -10.29 -20.86 16.18
C LYS A 249 -10.20 -22.11 15.29
N LEU A 250 -10.31 -21.96 13.97
CA LEU A 250 -10.20 -23.07 13.00
C LEU A 250 -8.80 -23.16 12.35
N ALA A 251 -7.97 -22.14 12.50
CA ALA A 251 -6.57 -22.15 12.05
C ALA A 251 -5.65 -22.85 13.06
N THR A 252 -6.14 -23.92 13.69
CA THR A 252 -5.34 -24.75 14.60
C THR A 252 -4.30 -25.50 13.77
N LYS A 253 -3.07 -24.99 13.86
CA LYS A 253 -1.82 -25.53 13.32
C LYS A 253 -1.70 -25.50 11.79
N GLN A 254 -0.95 -24.48 11.33
CA GLN A 254 0.22 -24.72 10.46
C GLN A 254 0.01 -24.72 8.94
N THR A 255 -1.16 -24.37 8.43
CA THR A 255 -1.26 -24.01 7.01
C THR A 255 -1.00 -22.51 6.86
N ILE A 256 0.29 -22.15 6.77
CA ILE A 256 0.67 -20.86 6.19
C ILE A 256 -0.05 -20.77 4.84
N SER A 257 -0.87 -19.73 4.65
CA SER A 257 -1.59 -19.57 3.40
C SER A 257 -0.57 -19.44 2.26
N LEU A 258 -0.80 -20.18 1.16
CA LEU A 258 0.01 -20.03 -0.07
C LEU A 258 0.06 -18.57 -0.53
N THR A 259 -1.00 -17.80 -0.25
CA THR A 259 -1.06 -16.35 -0.50
C THR A 259 0.00 -15.61 0.31
N SER A 260 0.11 -15.85 1.61
CA SER A 260 1.10 -15.19 2.47
C SER A 260 2.54 -15.53 2.06
N GLN A 261 2.81 -16.76 1.62
CA GLN A 261 4.13 -17.13 1.08
C GLN A 261 4.45 -16.40 -0.23
N ARG A 262 3.45 -16.23 -1.12
CA ARG A 262 3.62 -15.48 -2.38
C ARG A 262 3.81 -13.99 -2.14
N ILE A 263 3.07 -13.41 -1.18
CA ILE A 263 3.27 -12.03 -0.74
C ILE A 263 4.69 -11.89 -0.18
N MET A 264 5.11 -12.75 0.75
CA MET A 264 6.47 -12.75 1.30
C MET A 264 7.55 -12.76 0.21
N SER A 265 7.44 -13.69 -0.74
CA SER A 265 8.38 -13.78 -1.87
C SER A 265 8.37 -12.52 -2.73
N SER A 266 7.19 -11.96 -3.02
CA SER A 266 7.10 -10.74 -3.85
C SER A 266 7.67 -9.51 -3.14
N LEU A 267 7.42 -9.38 -1.84
CA LEU A 267 7.94 -8.27 -1.04
C LEU A 267 9.47 -8.35 -0.85
N SER A 268 10.03 -9.57 -0.71
CA SER A 268 11.46 -9.76 -0.50
C SER A 268 12.32 -9.49 -1.74
N HIS A 269 11.77 -9.65 -2.95
CA HIS A 269 12.49 -9.41 -4.19
C HIS A 269 12.33 -7.97 -4.69
N SER A 270 13.46 -7.30 -4.96
CA SER A 270 13.47 -5.97 -5.58
C SER A 270 12.74 -6.00 -6.93
N GLY A 271 11.73 -5.16 -7.10
CA GLY A 271 10.97 -5.03 -8.35
C GLY A 271 9.68 -5.84 -8.46
N LEU A 272 9.40 -6.81 -7.57
CA LEU A 272 8.13 -7.56 -7.60
C LEU A 272 7.05 -6.96 -6.70
N GLY A 273 7.40 -6.48 -5.51
CA GLY A 273 6.45 -5.83 -4.59
C GLY A 273 6.03 -4.40 -5.00
N PRO A 274 5.13 -3.77 -4.22
CA PRO A 274 4.66 -2.41 -4.47
C PRO A 274 5.82 -1.41 -4.48
N THR A 275 5.77 -0.47 -5.42
CA THR A 275 6.72 0.64 -5.54
C THR A 275 5.97 1.97 -5.45
N PRO A 276 5.55 2.40 -4.25
CA PRO A 276 4.80 3.64 -4.09
C PRO A 276 5.62 4.83 -4.59
N THR A 277 4.95 5.74 -5.29
CA THR A 277 5.63 6.89 -5.94
C THR A 277 5.36 8.20 -5.21
N LYS A 278 4.20 8.31 -4.57
CA LYS A 278 3.80 9.49 -3.80
C LYS A 278 4.05 9.27 -2.31
N SER A 279 4.34 10.33 -1.56
CA SER A 279 4.71 10.23 -0.14
C SER A 279 3.59 9.65 0.74
N ASP A 280 2.35 10.05 0.48
CA ASP A 280 1.14 9.54 1.13
C ASP A 280 0.96 8.03 0.91
N GLU A 281 1.20 7.56 -0.32
CA GLU A 281 1.19 6.13 -0.66
C GLU A 281 2.30 5.36 0.07
N VAL A 282 3.49 5.97 0.28
CA VAL A 282 4.60 5.33 1.01
C VAL A 282 4.18 5.02 2.43
N ASP A 283 3.59 5.98 3.14
CA ASP A 283 3.25 5.82 4.56
C ASP A 283 2.09 4.84 4.78
N VAL A 284 1.10 4.84 3.90
CA VAL A 284 -0.01 3.87 3.93
C VAL A 284 0.50 2.44 3.66
N ILE A 285 1.34 2.26 2.63
CA ILE A 285 1.93 0.95 2.32
C ILE A 285 2.85 0.47 3.44
N ALA A 286 3.66 1.36 4.03
CA ALA A 286 4.53 1.03 5.15
C ALA A 286 3.75 0.45 6.33
N ARG A 287 2.62 1.07 6.69
CA ARG A 287 1.74 0.62 7.77
C ARG A 287 1.01 -0.69 7.45
N LEU A 288 0.52 -0.85 6.21
CA LEU A 288 -0.05 -2.12 5.75
C LEU A 288 0.96 -3.27 5.79
N VAL A 289 2.19 -3.03 5.32
CA VAL A 289 3.25 -4.04 5.31
C VAL A 289 3.71 -4.37 6.74
N ASP A 290 3.85 -3.37 7.61
CA ASP A 290 4.20 -3.58 9.03
C ASP A 290 3.16 -4.48 9.72
N GLN A 291 1.87 -4.11 9.62
CA GLN A 291 0.80 -4.88 10.22
C GLN A 291 0.70 -6.28 9.62
N TRP A 292 0.92 -6.42 8.31
CA TRP A 292 0.93 -7.71 7.64
C TRP A 292 2.07 -8.60 8.16
N LEU A 293 3.30 -8.07 8.25
CA LEU A 293 4.45 -8.82 8.78
C LEU A 293 4.22 -9.27 10.22
N ARG A 294 3.67 -8.39 11.08
CA ARG A 294 3.32 -8.72 12.47
C ARG A 294 2.26 -9.82 12.56
N GLY A 295 1.25 -9.78 11.69
CA GLY A 295 0.22 -10.81 11.58
C GLY A 295 0.73 -12.14 11.01
N HIS A 296 1.84 -12.12 10.28
CA HIS A 296 2.38 -13.25 9.51
C HIS A 296 3.82 -13.58 9.89
N SER A 297 4.19 -13.48 11.17
CA SER A 297 5.55 -13.76 11.66
C SER A 297 6.06 -15.18 11.34
N GLN A 298 5.16 -16.12 11.08
CA GLN A 298 5.50 -17.48 10.65
C GLN A 298 5.75 -17.61 9.13
N SER A 299 5.43 -16.59 8.34
CA SER A 299 5.67 -16.59 6.89
C SER A 299 7.11 -16.17 6.62
N GLY A 300 7.85 -16.98 5.86
CA GLY A 300 9.25 -16.68 5.53
C GLY A 300 10.21 -16.82 6.70
N ASN A 301 11.46 -16.43 6.49
CA ASN A 301 12.48 -16.39 7.53
C ASN A 301 12.65 -14.97 8.09
N LEU A 302 13.25 -14.83 9.27
CA LEU A 302 13.44 -13.53 9.95
C LEU A 302 14.24 -12.53 9.11
N ASN A 303 15.20 -13.02 8.31
CA ASN A 303 16.03 -12.16 7.47
C ASN A 303 15.24 -11.57 6.28
N ASP A 304 14.34 -12.33 5.67
CA ASP A 304 13.43 -11.83 4.64
C ASP A 304 12.48 -10.79 5.25
N GLN A 305 11.93 -11.06 6.43
CA GLN A 305 11.09 -10.10 7.15
C GLN A 305 11.86 -8.80 7.46
N LEU A 306 13.10 -8.90 7.93
CA LEU A 306 13.95 -7.74 8.19
C LEU A 306 14.23 -6.95 6.91
N LYS A 307 14.56 -7.62 5.80
CA LYS A 307 14.80 -6.95 4.50
C LYS A 307 13.55 -6.24 3.99
N ILE A 308 12.37 -6.86 4.15
CA ILE A 308 11.09 -6.24 3.80
C ILE A 308 10.82 -5.04 4.70
N ALA A 309 10.97 -5.19 6.01
CA ALA A 309 10.75 -4.11 6.97
C ALA A 309 11.64 -2.89 6.67
N MET A 310 12.93 -3.11 6.40
CA MET A 310 13.84 -2.03 5.99
C MET A 310 13.43 -1.39 4.66
N ARG A 311 13.03 -2.20 3.66
CA ARG A 311 12.62 -1.71 2.35
C ARG A 311 11.37 -0.82 2.41
N TYR A 312 10.38 -1.21 3.22
CA TYR A 312 9.11 -0.48 3.37
C TYR A 312 9.09 0.45 4.58
N ARG A 313 10.25 0.77 5.15
CA ARG A 313 10.41 1.74 6.26
C ARG A 313 9.60 1.37 7.51
N CYS A 314 9.38 0.08 7.77
CA CYS A 314 8.82 -0.44 9.02
C CYS A 314 9.90 -0.41 10.11
N THR A 315 10.31 0.79 10.53
CA THR A 315 11.53 1.02 11.34
C THR A 315 11.50 0.33 12.70
N GLU A 316 10.35 0.37 13.39
CA GLU A 316 10.17 -0.27 14.70
C GLU A 316 10.31 -1.80 14.59
N LEU A 317 9.58 -2.42 13.66
CA LEU A 317 9.68 -3.86 13.43
C LEU A 317 11.08 -4.27 12.93
N ALA A 318 11.70 -3.47 12.07
CA ALA A 318 13.06 -3.74 11.61
C ALA A 318 14.06 -3.70 12.78
N ALA A 319 13.91 -2.76 13.71
CA ALA A 319 14.72 -2.69 14.93
C ALA A 319 14.50 -3.91 15.84
N GLU A 320 13.24 -4.30 16.08
CA GLU A 320 12.87 -5.50 16.84
C GLU A 320 13.53 -6.76 16.25
N LEU A 321 13.39 -6.96 14.93
CA LEU A 321 13.96 -8.10 14.21
C LEU A 321 15.49 -8.09 14.23
N SER A 322 16.11 -6.90 14.11
CA SER A 322 17.56 -6.76 14.17
C SER A 322 18.10 -7.14 15.55
N VAL A 323 17.48 -6.65 16.62
CA VAL A 323 17.83 -7.00 17.99
C VAL A 323 17.64 -8.50 18.24
N GLN A 324 16.53 -9.07 17.77
CA GLN A 324 16.27 -10.51 17.89
C GLN A 324 17.37 -11.34 17.23
N ILE A 325 17.75 -11.02 16.00
CA ILE A 325 18.81 -11.74 15.28
C ILE A 325 20.16 -11.54 15.99
N LEU A 326 20.49 -10.31 16.42
CA LEU A 326 21.81 -10.01 16.99
C LEU A 326 22.04 -10.63 18.38
N ARG A 327 20.98 -10.81 19.17
CA ARG A 327 21.03 -11.46 20.49
C ARG A 327 21.47 -12.92 20.42
N GLU A 328 21.11 -13.62 19.34
CA GLU A 328 21.41 -15.05 19.17
C GLU A 328 22.53 -15.26 18.13
N PRO A 329 23.81 -15.42 18.56
CA PRO A 329 24.93 -15.61 17.63
C PRO A 329 24.78 -16.84 16.71
N GLY A 330 23.93 -17.79 17.09
CA GLY A 330 23.66 -19.02 16.35
C GLY A 330 22.92 -18.82 15.03
N PHE A 331 22.32 -17.65 14.78
CA PHE A 331 21.69 -17.38 13.48
C PHE A 331 22.71 -17.44 12.32
N PRO A 332 22.24 -17.73 11.09
CA PRO A 332 23.09 -17.76 9.90
C PRO A 332 23.95 -16.50 9.75
N PRO A 333 25.23 -16.61 9.36
CA PRO A 333 26.14 -15.47 9.20
C PRO A 333 25.60 -14.34 8.31
N ALA A 334 24.91 -14.70 7.22
CA ALA A 334 24.24 -13.74 6.33
C ALA A 334 23.16 -12.90 7.05
N TRP A 335 22.45 -13.50 8.01
CA TRP A 335 21.41 -12.82 8.78
C TRP A 335 22.03 -11.88 9.81
N GLN A 336 23.09 -12.32 10.50
CA GLN A 336 23.88 -11.46 11.40
C GLN A 336 24.42 -10.23 10.66
N ALA A 337 25.01 -10.42 9.48
CA ALA A 337 25.49 -9.33 8.63
C ALA A 337 24.37 -8.33 8.27
N THR A 338 23.22 -8.84 7.81
CA THR A 338 22.07 -7.99 7.45
C THR A 338 21.54 -7.23 8.67
N ALA A 339 21.45 -7.88 9.84
CA ALA A 339 20.97 -7.29 11.07
C ALA A 339 21.91 -6.22 11.63
N MET A 340 23.24 -6.39 11.54
CA MET A 340 24.20 -5.36 11.95
C MET A 340 24.07 -4.11 11.08
N LEU A 341 23.94 -4.29 9.77
CA LEU A 341 23.74 -3.17 8.83
C LEU A 341 22.41 -2.46 9.07
N ALA A 342 21.32 -3.22 9.26
CA ALA A 342 20.01 -2.66 9.57
C ALA A 342 20.01 -1.91 10.91
N ALA A 343 20.54 -2.51 11.98
CA ALA A 343 20.64 -1.86 13.30
C ALA A 343 21.47 -0.57 13.24
N THR A 344 22.56 -0.57 12.48
CA THR A 344 23.40 0.63 12.27
C THR A 344 22.65 1.72 11.50
N ALA A 345 21.85 1.34 10.50
CA ALA A 345 21.03 2.28 9.73
C ALA A 345 19.88 2.90 10.56
N LEU A 346 19.40 2.18 11.59
CA LEU A 346 18.24 2.53 12.42
C LEU A 346 18.60 3.23 13.73
N GLU A 347 19.88 3.54 13.99
CA GLU A 347 20.39 4.03 15.29
C GLU A 347 19.50 5.08 16.00
N PRO A 348 18.96 6.13 15.34
CA PRO A 348 18.10 7.11 16.01
C PRO A 348 16.82 6.52 16.63
N GLY A 349 16.36 5.37 16.13
CA GLY A 349 15.16 4.67 16.60
C GLY A 349 15.44 3.57 17.61
N LEU A 350 16.67 3.05 17.68
CA LEU A 350 17.01 1.91 18.54
C LEU A 350 16.94 2.26 20.04
N GLU A 351 17.20 3.52 20.39
CA GLU A 351 17.15 4.03 21.76
C GLU A 351 15.78 3.81 22.43
N ARG A 352 14.69 3.85 21.65
CA ARG A 352 13.32 3.63 22.16
C ARG A 352 13.08 2.21 22.67
N PHE A 353 13.83 1.23 22.18
CA PHE A 353 13.77 -0.16 22.68
C PHE A 353 14.67 -0.39 23.88
N THR A 354 15.58 0.55 24.18
CA THR A 354 16.44 0.50 25.36
C THR A 354 15.82 1.19 26.56
N ALA A 355 14.98 2.21 26.32
CA ALA A 355 14.12 2.79 27.31
C ALA A 355 12.83 1.98 27.37
N GLY A 356 12.78 0.96 28.24
CA GLY A 356 11.54 0.22 28.51
C GLY A 356 10.35 1.17 28.72
N PRO A 357 9.12 0.75 28.39
CA PRO A 357 7.95 1.63 28.36
C PRO A 357 7.83 2.41 29.67
N SER A 358 8.11 3.72 29.64
CA SER A 358 8.17 4.56 30.84
C SER A 358 6.79 4.92 31.40
N ASP A 359 5.72 4.31 30.87
CA ASP A 359 4.35 4.53 31.33
C ASP A 359 4.01 3.65 32.53
N GLN A 360 4.19 4.31 33.67
CA GLN A 360 3.52 4.17 34.96
C GLN A 360 2.18 3.42 34.96
N VAL A 361 2.20 2.08 34.89
CA VAL A 361 1.17 1.29 35.56
C VAL A 361 1.56 1.20 37.03
N LYS A 362 1.04 2.16 37.83
CA LYS A 362 1.14 2.15 39.30
C LYS A 362 0.61 0.80 39.84
N GLY A 363 1.51 -0.12 40.21
CA GLY A 363 1.15 -1.27 41.02
C GLY A 363 1.84 -2.60 40.69
N SER A 364 2.52 -2.74 39.54
CA SER A 364 3.22 -3.99 39.21
C SER A 364 4.67 -3.92 39.66
N LYS A 365 5.11 -4.88 40.49
CA LYS A 365 6.49 -4.99 40.97
C LYS A 365 7.43 -5.09 39.75
N PRO A 366 8.44 -4.20 39.61
CA PRO A 366 9.35 -4.25 38.48
C PRO A 366 10.20 -5.52 38.59
N ASN A 367 9.93 -6.49 37.70
CA ASN A 367 10.88 -7.56 37.46
C ASN A 367 12.10 -6.92 36.77
N LYS A 368 13.17 -6.82 37.56
CA LYS A 368 14.45 -6.24 37.21
C LYS A 368 15.10 -7.04 36.08
N ILE A 369 15.85 -6.31 35.25
CA ILE A 369 16.75 -6.72 34.17
C ILE A 369 16.08 -6.74 32.78
N GLU A 370 15.78 -5.55 32.26
CA GLU A 370 15.92 -5.32 30.82
C GLU A 370 17.28 -4.66 30.61
N SER A 371 18.22 -5.43 30.07
CA SER A 371 19.52 -4.89 29.65
C SER A 371 19.30 -4.01 28.43
N SER A 372 19.71 -2.75 28.51
CA SER A 372 19.77 -1.85 27.34
C SER A 372 20.59 -2.53 26.24
N PHE A 373 20.04 -2.59 25.02
CA PHE A 373 20.75 -3.14 23.88
C PHE A 373 21.87 -2.19 23.44
N ASP A 374 23.10 -2.51 23.81
CA ASP A 374 24.30 -1.77 23.40
C ASP A 374 24.82 -2.31 22.05
N LEU A 375 24.50 -1.61 20.97
CA LEU A 375 24.92 -1.99 19.62
C LEU A 375 26.46 -1.97 19.47
N ASP A 376 27.16 -1.02 20.10
CA ASP A 376 28.64 -0.96 20.03
C ASP A 376 29.25 -2.22 20.67
N ALA A 377 28.76 -2.63 21.84
CA ALA A 377 29.20 -3.85 22.50
C ALA A 377 28.93 -5.10 21.64
N VAL A 378 27.77 -5.17 20.99
CA VAL A 378 27.42 -6.25 20.06
C VAL A 378 28.37 -6.28 18.87
N LEU A 379 28.61 -5.14 18.20
CA LEU A 379 29.51 -5.05 17.06
C LEU A 379 30.96 -5.43 17.43
N LEU A 380 31.45 -4.95 18.58
CA LEU A 380 32.77 -5.32 19.09
C LEU A 380 32.87 -6.83 19.36
N SER A 381 31.82 -7.44 19.91
CA SER A 381 31.79 -8.90 20.13
C SER A 381 31.82 -9.72 18.83
N ARG A 382 31.38 -9.13 17.71
CA ARG A 382 31.33 -9.76 16.39
C ARG A 382 32.63 -9.62 15.60
N LEU A 383 33.60 -8.81 16.07
CA LEU A 383 34.91 -8.68 15.44
C LEU A 383 35.73 -9.99 15.46
N SER A 384 35.40 -10.94 16.34
CA SER A 384 36.03 -12.27 16.39
C SER A 384 35.28 -13.33 15.56
N ASP A 385 34.14 -13.02 14.96
CA ASP A 385 33.33 -13.96 14.19
C ASP A 385 33.83 -14.05 12.73
N SER A 386 34.59 -15.11 12.43
CA SER A 386 35.19 -15.36 11.12
C SER A 386 34.29 -16.18 10.17
N ARG A 387 33.02 -16.40 10.50
CA ARG A 387 32.10 -17.12 9.61
C ARG A 387 31.83 -16.32 8.34
N THR A 388 31.84 -17.00 7.19
CA THR A 388 31.50 -16.38 5.90
C THR A 388 30.01 -16.07 5.81
N ALA A 389 29.68 -14.78 5.68
CA ALA A 389 28.31 -14.31 5.45
C ALA A 389 27.92 -14.42 3.98
N TYR A 390 28.80 -13.96 3.08
CA TYR A 390 28.55 -13.95 1.64
C TYR A 390 29.82 -14.27 0.85
N ALA A 391 29.65 -15.00 -0.25
CA ALA A 391 30.67 -15.17 -1.28
C ALA A 391 30.11 -14.63 -2.59
N TRP A 392 30.68 -13.53 -3.10
CA TRP A 392 30.21 -12.87 -4.31
C TRP A 392 31.29 -12.85 -5.37
N GLN A 393 30.96 -13.36 -6.55
CA GLN A 393 31.85 -13.37 -7.70
C GLN A 393 31.57 -12.12 -8.53
N LEU A 394 32.53 -11.18 -8.57
CA LEU A 394 32.45 -10.08 -9.51
C LEU A 394 32.52 -10.63 -10.94
N ILE A 395 31.85 -9.93 -11.86
CA ILE A 395 31.81 -10.12 -13.33
C ILE A 395 32.78 -11.19 -13.84
N PRO A 396 32.32 -12.22 -14.61
CA PRO A 396 33.12 -13.39 -14.98
C PRO A 396 34.53 -13.13 -15.53
N SER A 397 34.78 -11.95 -16.10
CA SER A 397 36.08 -11.50 -16.60
C SER A 397 37.14 -11.31 -15.52
N ARG A 398 36.76 -11.03 -14.26
CA ARG A 398 37.67 -10.91 -13.11
C ARG A 398 37.42 -12.11 -12.21
N LYS A 399 38.31 -13.10 -12.23
CA LYS A 399 38.22 -14.34 -11.41
C LYS A 399 38.39 -14.11 -9.89
N ALA A 400 38.04 -12.93 -9.39
CA ALA A 400 38.14 -12.59 -7.98
C ALA A 400 36.78 -12.82 -7.31
N THR A 401 36.76 -13.71 -6.33
CA THR A 401 35.62 -13.89 -5.42
C THR A 401 35.86 -13.04 -4.18
N LEU A 402 34.88 -12.21 -3.81
CA LEU A 402 34.89 -11.50 -2.54
C LEU A 402 34.24 -12.38 -1.47
N HIS A 403 34.95 -12.55 -0.37
CA HIS A 403 34.46 -13.25 0.81
C HIS A 403 34.18 -12.23 1.90
N THR A 404 32.90 -12.02 2.20
CA THR A 404 32.46 -11.16 3.30
C THR A 404 32.27 -12.00 4.55
N LEU A 405 33.04 -11.72 5.60
CA LEU A 405 32.89 -12.34 6.91
C LEU A 405 32.01 -11.49 7.83
N VAL A 406 31.49 -12.07 8.91
CA VAL A 406 30.72 -11.34 9.92
C VAL A 406 31.57 -10.22 10.55
N CYS A 407 32.85 -10.48 10.86
CA CYS A 407 33.77 -9.48 11.40
C CYS A 407 34.02 -8.29 10.45
N ASP A 408 33.97 -8.50 9.12
CA ASP A 408 34.13 -7.43 8.12
C ASP A 408 32.96 -6.44 8.21
N VAL A 409 31.74 -6.96 8.32
CA VAL A 409 30.52 -6.15 8.44
C VAL A 409 30.47 -5.42 9.78
N ALA A 410 30.88 -6.08 10.86
CA ALA A 410 30.96 -5.45 12.18
C ALA A 410 31.96 -4.28 12.19
N MET A 411 33.14 -4.45 11.59
CA MET A 411 34.14 -3.39 11.47
C MET A 411 33.64 -2.21 10.65
N ALA A 412 33.06 -2.46 9.47
CA ALA A 412 32.49 -1.39 8.64
C ALA A 412 31.36 -0.62 9.34
N SER A 413 30.53 -1.33 10.11
CA SER A 413 29.46 -0.72 10.92
C SER A 413 30.02 0.18 12.03
N LEU A 414 31.07 -0.27 12.73
CA LEU A 414 31.76 0.55 13.74
C LEU A 414 32.38 1.83 13.14
N LEU A 415 33.05 1.70 11.98
CA LEU A 415 33.62 2.87 11.28
C LEU A 415 32.52 3.88 10.93
N HIS A 416 31.41 3.42 10.36
CA HIS A 416 30.29 4.29 10.00
C HIS A 416 29.69 5.02 11.21
N ARG A 417 29.50 4.31 12.33
CA ARG A 417 28.99 4.89 13.59
C ARG A 417 29.91 5.96 14.17
N ARG A 418 31.22 5.86 13.90
CA ARG A 418 32.23 6.88 14.24
C ARG A 418 32.40 7.94 13.14
N GLN A 419 31.49 7.98 12.17
CA GLN A 419 31.51 8.90 11.02
C GLN A 419 32.78 8.79 10.16
N ILE A 420 33.41 7.61 10.14
CA ILE A 420 34.57 7.30 9.29
C ILE A 420 34.08 6.58 8.05
N ASP A 421 34.44 7.06 6.85
CA ASP A 421 34.18 6.32 5.61
C ASP A 421 34.99 5.01 5.62
N PRO A 422 34.36 3.82 5.58
CA PRO A 422 35.08 2.55 5.57
C PRO A 422 36.10 2.42 4.44
N ARG A 423 35.95 3.15 3.33
CA ARG A 423 36.93 3.15 2.24
C ARG A 423 38.30 3.64 2.67
N LEU A 424 38.38 4.55 3.65
CA LEU A 424 39.65 5.03 4.21
C LEU A 424 40.41 3.92 4.95
N ALA A 425 39.69 2.90 5.41
CA ALA A 425 40.27 1.71 6.01
C ALA A 425 40.56 0.60 4.98
N GLY A 426 40.32 0.80 3.68
CA GLY A 426 40.61 -0.21 2.65
C GLY A 426 39.42 -1.10 2.23
N PHE A 427 38.18 -0.75 2.59
CA PHE A 427 36.98 -1.39 2.04
C PHE A 427 36.68 -0.88 0.61
N GLU A 428 37.59 -1.15 -0.34
CA GLU A 428 37.58 -0.56 -1.69
C GLU A 428 36.34 -0.92 -2.53
N GLU A 429 35.83 -2.14 -2.36
CA GLU A 429 34.72 -2.68 -3.16
C GLU A 429 33.34 -2.33 -2.57
N LEU A 430 33.30 -1.51 -1.51
CA LEU A 430 32.09 -1.12 -0.79
C LEU A 430 31.10 -0.39 -1.71
N GLN A 431 29.89 -0.94 -1.79
CA GLN A 431 28.77 -0.37 -2.51
C GLN A 431 27.70 0.10 -1.54
N ALA A 432 27.18 1.31 -1.78
CA ALA A 432 26.07 1.83 -1.01
C ALA A 432 24.79 1.01 -1.27
N HIS A 433 23.94 0.95 -0.25
CA HIS A 433 22.61 0.36 -0.34
C HIS A 433 21.55 1.34 0.17
N PRO A 434 20.44 1.53 -0.57
CA PRO A 434 19.44 2.54 -0.26
C PRO A 434 18.82 2.44 1.15
N TRP A 435 18.76 1.24 1.74
CA TRP A 435 18.16 1.06 3.08
C TRP A 435 19.05 0.33 4.10
N LEU A 436 20.21 -0.21 3.73
CA LEU A 436 21.10 -0.91 4.68
C LEU A 436 22.45 -0.21 4.86
N LEU A 437 22.58 1.04 4.38
CA LEU A 437 23.85 1.78 4.23
C LEU A 437 24.77 1.18 3.17
N PHE A 438 25.10 -0.12 3.30
CA PHE A 438 26.00 -0.86 2.42
C PHE A 438 25.34 -2.14 1.89
N ARG A 439 25.80 -2.61 0.73
CA ARG A 439 25.42 -3.95 0.24
C ARG A 439 26.15 -5.01 1.03
N ASP A 440 25.40 -5.95 1.56
CA ASP A 440 25.86 -7.04 2.44
C ASP A 440 27.02 -7.87 1.86
N HIS A 441 27.06 -8.05 0.55
CA HIS A 441 28.12 -8.78 -0.17
C HIS A 441 29.30 -7.92 -0.66
N SER A 442 29.25 -6.59 -0.47
CA SER A 442 30.28 -5.65 -0.96
C SER A 442 31.35 -5.29 0.07
N LEU A 443 31.21 -5.79 1.30
CA LEU A 443 32.11 -5.48 2.42
C LEU A 443 33.25 -6.50 2.59
N GLY A 444 33.31 -7.50 1.71
CA GLY A 444 34.29 -8.57 1.77
C GLY A 444 35.62 -8.24 1.10
N PHE A 445 36.56 -9.16 1.28
CA PHE A 445 37.92 -9.05 0.75
C PHE A 445 38.24 -10.24 -0.17
N ARG A 446 39.23 -10.04 -1.06
CA ARG A 446 39.70 -11.07 -1.98
C ARG A 446 40.63 -12.08 -1.30
N ASP A 447 41.39 -11.62 -0.31
CA ASP A 447 42.39 -12.38 0.40
C ASP A 447 42.49 -11.95 1.87
N GLU A 448 43.07 -12.80 2.72
CA GLU A 448 43.20 -12.53 4.16
C GLU A 448 44.15 -11.37 4.46
N ASN A 449 45.17 -11.14 3.63
CA ASN A 449 46.15 -10.09 3.90
C ASN A 449 45.54 -8.70 3.71
N SER A 450 44.78 -8.49 2.63
CA SER A 450 44.02 -7.24 2.44
C SER A 450 43.02 -6.99 3.57
N ARG A 451 42.32 -8.04 4.04
CA ARG A 451 41.44 -7.96 5.22
C ARG A 451 42.20 -7.52 6.48
N MET A 452 43.32 -8.15 6.80
CA MET A 452 44.12 -7.83 7.98
C MET A 452 44.63 -6.38 7.96
N VAL A 453 45.15 -5.94 6.81
CA VAL A 453 45.60 -4.55 6.62
C VAL A 453 44.45 -3.58 6.84
N ALA A 454 43.28 -3.88 6.28
CA ALA A 454 42.11 -3.03 6.41
C ALA A 454 41.58 -2.95 7.85
N HIS A 455 41.49 -4.09 8.54
CA HIS A 455 41.08 -4.14 9.94
C HIS A 455 42.09 -3.46 10.87
N HIS A 456 43.39 -3.56 10.60
CA HIS A 456 44.42 -2.84 11.34
C HIS A 456 44.24 -1.32 11.17
N LYS A 457 44.11 -0.86 9.92
CA LYS A 457 43.88 0.55 9.61
C LYS A 457 42.60 1.09 10.26
N ALA A 458 41.53 0.30 10.23
CA ALA A 458 40.26 0.65 10.86
C ALA A 458 40.41 0.90 12.37
N ARG A 459 41.16 0.05 13.08
CA ARG A 459 41.42 0.22 14.52
C ARG A 459 42.22 1.49 14.80
N GLU A 460 43.28 1.76 14.03
CA GLU A 460 44.07 3.01 14.16
C GLU A 460 43.18 4.25 14.00
N LEU A 461 42.28 4.23 13.01
CA LEU A 461 41.36 5.35 12.76
C LEU A 461 40.41 5.56 13.94
N ILE A 462 39.81 4.49 14.48
CA ILE A 462 38.93 4.57 15.66
C ILE A 462 39.69 5.06 16.90
N GLU A 463 40.91 4.56 17.13
CA GLU A 463 41.74 4.97 18.26
C GLU A 463 42.13 6.46 18.17
N SER A 464 42.48 6.94 16.98
CA SER A 464 42.86 8.34 16.75
C SER A 464 41.73 9.32 17.09
N LEU A 465 40.48 8.97 16.77
CA LEU A 465 39.30 9.77 17.13
C LEU A 465 39.09 9.82 18.65
N ASN A 466 39.22 8.69 19.34
CA ASN A 466 39.07 8.64 20.79
C ASN A 466 40.11 9.51 21.51
N VAL A 467 41.34 9.63 20.97
CA VAL A 467 42.38 10.53 21.49
C VAL A 467 42.02 12.00 21.24
N SER A 468 41.49 12.32 20.06
CA SER A 468 41.03 13.67 19.72
C SER A 468 39.88 14.12 20.63
N GLU A 469 38.91 13.25 20.91
CA GLU A 469 37.77 13.54 21.80
C GLU A 469 38.19 13.78 23.26
N ARG A 470 39.27 13.13 23.70
CA ARG A 470 39.81 13.30 25.06
C ARG A 470 40.68 14.53 25.22
N SER A 471 41.34 14.98 24.16
CA SER A 471 42.25 16.14 24.18
C SER A 471 41.55 17.48 23.93
N GLY A 472 40.35 17.47 23.34
CA GLY A 472 39.51 18.65 23.14
C GLY A 472 38.60 19.03 24.33
N LYS A 473 38.63 18.25 25.41
CA LYS A 473 37.99 18.56 26.71
C LYS A 473 39.06 19.00 27.69
#